data_AF-A0A8S3RPN4-F1
#
_entry.id   AF-A0A8S3RPN4-F1
#
_cell.length_a   1.000
_cell.length_b   1.000
_cell.length_c   1.000
_cell.angle_alpha   90.00
_cell.angle_beta   90.00
_cell.angle_gamma   90.00
#
_symmetry.space_group_name_H-M   'P 1'
#
loop_
_entity.id
_entity.type
_entity.pdbx_description
1 polymer ?
#
loop_
_entity_poly.entity_id
_entity_poly.type
_entity_poly.pdbx_seq_one_letter_code
_entity_poly.pdbx_strand_id
1 'polypeptide(L)'
;MSKEVGQDFAIQTFDQQLYAVSQQVKWSMPEVFQSHILRLGGFHTLSCFIACIGKLWADGGLWDLMVDSGVYAGCTVDQMLLGKQFNRSVRGLTLVYEALRSLWFASFFKWCEENDGIDAIPKDVWVMLSKCQAKFSDESESYKDVLNELTILYTTHVLPLTVRFRELGISRVPDI
;
A
#
# COMPACT_ATOMS: atom_id res chain seq x y z
N MET A 1 34.07 -14.98 -7.74
CA MET A 1 32.76 -14.75 -8.40
C MET A 1 32.39 -13.28 -8.57
N SER A 2 32.07 -12.47 -7.55
CA SER A 2 31.68 -11.05 -7.77
C SER A 2 32.81 -10.17 -8.32
N LYS A 3 34.02 -10.27 -7.74
CA LYS A 3 35.20 -9.56 -8.26
C LYS A 3 35.62 -10.00 -9.67
N GLU A 4 35.34 -11.25 -10.03
CA GLU A 4 35.65 -11.80 -11.36
C GLU A 4 34.75 -11.20 -12.45
N VAL A 5 33.58 -10.66 -12.08
CA VAL A 5 32.67 -9.94 -12.99
C VAL A 5 32.69 -8.42 -12.77
N GLY A 6 33.71 -7.90 -12.07
CA GLY A 6 33.87 -6.46 -11.82
C GLY A 6 32.87 -5.88 -10.82
N GLN A 7 32.28 -6.70 -9.94
CA GLN A 7 31.38 -6.23 -8.88
C GLN A 7 32.10 -6.15 -7.52
N ASP A 8 32.08 -4.96 -6.93
CA ASP A 8 32.67 -4.70 -5.61
C ASP A 8 31.85 -5.27 -4.45
N PHE A 9 30.53 -5.41 -4.64
CA PHE A 9 29.60 -5.88 -3.63
C PHE A 9 28.77 -7.07 -4.13
N ALA A 10 28.44 -7.98 -3.22
CA ALA A 10 27.54 -9.10 -3.47
C ALA A 10 26.26 -8.94 -2.64
N ILE A 11 25.10 -8.87 -3.28
CA ILE A 11 23.80 -8.83 -2.60
C ILE A 11 23.30 -10.25 -2.44
N GLN A 12 22.92 -10.61 -1.21
CA GLN A 12 22.39 -11.93 -0.87
C GLN A 12 21.07 -11.78 -0.15
N THR A 13 20.06 -12.53 -0.62
CA THR A 13 18.74 -12.55 -0.01
C THR A 13 18.54 -13.86 0.75
N PHE A 14 17.93 -13.77 1.92
CA PHE A 14 17.71 -14.92 2.80
C PHE A 14 16.29 -14.95 3.32
N ASP A 15 15.79 -16.15 3.60
CA ASP A 15 14.60 -16.32 4.43
C ASP A 15 14.82 -15.73 5.83
N GLN A 16 13.75 -15.37 6.52
CA GLN A 16 13.85 -14.54 7.74
C GLN A 16 14.75 -15.14 8.83
N GLN A 17 14.70 -16.46 9.04
CA GLN A 17 15.56 -17.13 10.02
C GLN A 17 17.03 -17.16 9.58
N LEU A 18 17.26 -17.49 8.31
CA LEU A 18 18.61 -17.50 7.73
C LEU A 18 19.22 -16.09 7.69
N TYR A 19 18.41 -15.06 7.43
CA TYR A 19 18.85 -13.67 7.47
C TYR A 19 19.43 -13.31 8.84
N ALA A 20 18.73 -13.67 9.93
CA ALA A 20 19.20 -13.41 11.29
C ALA A 20 20.55 -14.10 11.58
N VAL A 21 20.70 -15.37 11.18
CA VAL A 21 21.95 -16.11 11.32
C VAL A 21 23.06 -15.51 10.45
N SER A 22 22.78 -15.22 9.18
CA SER A 22 23.75 -14.63 8.25
C SER A 22 24.23 -13.25 8.73
N GLN A 23 23.36 -12.45 9.33
CA GLN A 23 23.73 -11.18 9.95
C GLN A 23 24.70 -11.40 11.13
N GLN A 24 24.45 -12.37 11.99
CA GLN A 24 25.37 -12.73 13.08
C GLN A 24 26.73 -13.18 12.55
N VAL A 25 26.76 -14.01 11.49
CA VAL A 25 28.00 -14.45 10.84
C VAL A 25 28.77 -13.25 10.27
N LYS A 26 28.08 -12.36 9.55
CA LYS A 26 28.68 -11.13 9.00
C LYS A 26 29.25 -10.24 10.11
N TRP A 27 28.52 -10.06 11.22
CA TRP A 27 28.98 -9.25 12.36
C TRP A 27 30.15 -9.89 13.11
N SER A 28 30.26 -11.22 13.10
CA SER A 28 31.37 -11.93 13.73
C SER A 28 32.68 -11.81 12.95
N MET A 29 32.61 -11.57 11.63
CA MET A 29 33.76 -11.45 10.73
C MET A 29 33.58 -10.29 9.74
N PRO A 30 33.52 -9.03 10.22
CA PRO A 30 33.17 -7.88 9.39
C PRO A 30 34.19 -7.65 8.27
N GLU A 31 35.48 -7.86 8.52
CA GLU A 31 36.56 -7.71 7.54
C GLU A 31 36.41 -8.67 6.34
N VAL A 32 35.93 -9.90 6.62
CA VAL A 32 35.75 -10.96 5.62
C VAL A 32 34.50 -10.70 4.79
N PHE A 33 33.41 -10.25 5.42
CA PHE A 33 32.10 -10.10 4.79
C PHE A 33 31.71 -8.64 4.49
N GLN A 34 32.67 -7.71 4.51
CA GLN A 34 32.42 -6.28 4.29
C GLN A 34 31.72 -5.97 2.95
N SER A 35 32.05 -6.73 1.91
CA SER A 35 31.47 -6.60 0.56
C SER A 35 30.12 -7.30 0.38
N HIS A 36 29.60 -7.95 1.43
CA HIS A 36 28.33 -8.69 1.35
C HIS A 36 27.17 -7.85 1.90
N ILE A 37 26.16 -7.58 1.08
CA ILE A 37 24.94 -6.89 1.49
C ILE A 37 23.85 -7.95 1.69
N LEU A 38 23.51 -8.21 2.95
CA LEU A 38 22.48 -9.18 3.31
C LEU A 38 21.11 -8.48 3.32
N ARG A 39 20.09 -9.13 2.74
CA ARG A 39 18.71 -8.65 2.72
C ARG A 39 17.74 -9.79 3.06
N LEU A 40 16.58 -9.43 3.60
CA LEU A 40 15.45 -10.35 3.63
C LEU A 40 14.99 -10.65 2.21
N GLY A 41 14.53 -11.88 1.97
CA GLY A 41 13.79 -12.23 0.76
C GLY A 41 12.53 -11.36 0.61
N GLY A 42 12.07 -11.18 -0.63
CA GLY A 42 10.93 -10.28 -0.93
C GLY A 42 9.67 -10.63 -0.14
N PHE A 43 9.33 -11.91 -0.04
CA PHE A 43 8.19 -12.41 0.73
C PHE A 43 8.28 -12.04 2.22
N HIS A 44 9.44 -12.27 2.83
CA HIS A 44 9.67 -11.94 4.24
C HIS A 44 9.73 -10.43 4.49
N THR A 45 10.23 -9.67 3.52
CA THR A 45 10.21 -8.20 3.58
C THR A 45 8.76 -7.70 3.65
N LEU A 46 7.88 -8.23 2.79
CA LEU A 46 6.44 -7.89 2.81
C LEU A 46 5.76 -8.34 4.11
N SER A 47 6.09 -9.54 4.60
CA SER A 47 5.54 -10.05 5.87
C SER A 47 5.95 -9.18 7.06
N CYS A 48 7.21 -8.71 7.11
CA CYS A 48 7.66 -7.73 8.09
C CYS A 48 6.91 -6.39 7.95
N PHE A 49 6.67 -5.93 6.73
CA PHE A 49 5.91 -4.69 6.51
C PHE A 49 4.47 -4.79 7.03
N ILE A 50 3.80 -5.92 6.78
CA ILE A 50 2.48 -6.23 7.37
C ILE A 50 2.56 -6.19 8.90
N ALA A 51 3.60 -6.80 9.48
CA ALA A 51 3.78 -6.78 10.94
C ALA A 51 3.97 -5.36 11.49
N CYS A 52 4.65 -4.48 10.75
CA CYS A 52 4.78 -3.06 11.12
C CYS A 52 3.43 -2.33 11.08
N ILE A 53 2.57 -2.60 10.09
CA ILE A 53 1.21 -2.05 10.05
C ILE A 53 0.44 -2.48 11.28
N GLY A 54 0.47 -3.78 11.61
CA GLY A 54 -0.14 -4.30 12.84
C GLY A 54 0.40 -3.60 14.08
N LYS A 55 1.72 -3.43 14.19
CA LYS A 55 2.33 -2.78 15.34
C LYS A 55 1.92 -1.31 15.52
N LEU A 56 1.71 -0.58 14.42
CA LEU A 56 1.34 0.84 14.47
C LEU A 56 -0.15 1.06 14.68
N TRP A 57 -1.01 0.20 14.10
CA TRP A 57 -2.42 0.51 13.94
C TRP A 57 -3.37 -0.50 14.59
N ALA A 58 -2.91 -1.66 15.06
CA ALA A 58 -3.78 -2.66 15.70
C ALA A 58 -4.60 -2.04 16.84
N ASP A 59 -3.91 -1.40 17.79
CA ASP A 59 -4.52 -0.71 18.93
C ASP A 59 -5.15 0.64 18.56
N GLY A 60 -4.97 1.10 17.30
CA GLY A 60 -5.61 2.27 16.73
C GLY A 60 -6.99 1.96 16.11
N GLY A 61 -7.57 0.80 16.42
CA GLY A 61 -8.86 0.34 15.92
C GLY A 61 -8.80 -0.53 14.67
N LEU A 62 -7.62 -0.80 14.10
CA LEU A 62 -7.50 -1.72 12.96
C LEU A 62 -7.88 -3.15 13.35
N TRP A 63 -7.49 -3.58 14.56
CA TRP A 63 -7.84 -4.90 15.06
C TRP A 63 -9.35 -5.01 15.27
N ASP A 64 -9.94 -4.06 16.00
CA ASP A 64 -11.37 -4.01 16.28
C ASP A 64 -12.18 -3.97 14.98
N LEU A 65 -11.79 -3.12 14.02
CA LEU A 65 -12.45 -3.03 12.73
C LEU A 65 -12.52 -4.39 12.02
N MET A 66 -11.44 -5.18 12.02
CA MET A 66 -11.43 -6.49 11.35
C MET A 66 -12.25 -7.55 12.10
N VAL A 67 -12.32 -7.46 13.43
CA VAL A 67 -13.06 -8.40 14.28
C VAL A 67 -14.55 -8.08 14.30
N ASP A 68 -14.90 -6.83 14.60
CA ASP A 68 -16.28 -6.36 14.78
C ASP A 68 -17.05 -6.32 13.46
N SER A 69 -16.36 -6.14 12.33
CA SER A 69 -16.97 -6.30 11.00
C SER A 69 -17.28 -7.76 10.64
N GLY A 70 -16.78 -8.72 11.42
CA GLY A 70 -16.95 -10.16 11.16
C GLY A 70 -16.12 -10.70 10.00
N VAL A 71 -15.17 -9.92 9.45
CA VAL A 71 -14.31 -10.37 8.35
C VAL A 71 -13.38 -11.49 8.81
N TYR A 72 -12.82 -11.38 10.02
CA TYR A 72 -12.01 -12.43 10.63
C TYR A 72 -12.21 -12.51 12.15
N ALA A 73 -12.07 -13.71 12.72
CA ALA A 73 -12.04 -13.88 14.17
C ALA A 73 -10.74 -13.34 14.77
N GLY A 74 -10.78 -12.88 16.03
CA GLY A 74 -9.66 -12.23 16.73
C GLY A 74 -8.32 -12.97 16.62
N CYS A 75 -8.30 -14.28 16.90
CA CYS A 75 -7.05 -15.06 16.79
C CYS A 75 -6.47 -15.08 15.36
N THR A 76 -7.32 -14.96 14.33
CA THR A 76 -6.85 -14.86 12.94
C THR A 76 -6.28 -13.47 12.66
N VAL A 77 -6.94 -12.41 13.15
CA VAL A 77 -6.45 -11.03 13.06
C VAL A 77 -5.09 -10.89 13.74
N ASP A 78 -4.89 -11.49 14.91
CA ASP A 78 -3.59 -11.49 15.61
C ASP A 78 -2.48 -12.07 14.73
N GLN A 79 -2.68 -13.25 14.15
CA GLN A 79 -1.66 -13.88 13.30
C GLN A 79 -1.45 -13.11 11.98
N MET A 80 -2.51 -12.48 11.46
CA MET A 80 -2.42 -11.64 10.28
C MET A 80 -1.59 -10.39 10.53
N LEU A 81 -1.88 -9.66 11.62
CA LEU A 81 -1.20 -8.43 11.99
C LEU A 81 0.22 -8.67 12.52
N LEU A 82 0.58 -9.92 12.86
CA LEU A 82 1.96 -10.35 13.07
C LEU A 82 2.70 -10.72 11.77
N GLY A 83 2.05 -10.60 10.60
CA GLY A 83 2.63 -10.97 9.31
C GLY A 83 2.81 -12.48 9.09
N LYS A 84 2.23 -13.33 9.95
CA LYS A 84 2.39 -14.80 9.90
C LYS A 84 1.41 -15.49 8.95
N GLN A 85 0.31 -14.82 8.60
CA GLN A 85 -0.74 -15.33 7.72
C GLN A 85 -0.82 -14.48 6.44
N PHE A 86 0.26 -14.45 5.67
CA PHE A 86 0.46 -13.54 4.53
C PHE A 86 -0.77 -13.35 3.63
N ASN A 87 -1.34 -14.44 3.08
CA ASN A 87 -2.49 -14.34 2.16
C ASN A 87 -3.72 -13.72 2.83
N ARG A 88 -3.97 -14.05 4.10
CA ARG A 88 -5.08 -13.48 4.85
C ARG A 88 -4.81 -12.02 5.18
N SER A 89 -3.58 -11.69 5.58
CA SER A 89 -3.13 -10.32 5.84
C SER A 89 -3.29 -9.42 4.62
N VAL A 90 -2.83 -9.87 3.45
CA VAL A 90 -2.99 -9.11 2.19
C VAL A 90 -4.47 -8.88 1.91
N ARG A 91 -5.29 -9.93 1.92
CA ARG A 91 -6.74 -9.79 1.70
C ARG A 91 -7.40 -8.85 2.72
N GLY A 92 -7.11 -9.02 4.00
CA GLY A 92 -7.69 -8.22 5.07
C GLY A 92 -7.33 -6.74 4.96
N LEU A 93 -6.04 -6.44 4.74
CA LEU A 93 -5.57 -5.07 4.58
C LEU A 93 -6.09 -4.43 3.28
N THR A 94 -6.23 -5.20 2.20
CA THR A 94 -6.90 -4.71 0.98
C THR A 94 -8.37 -4.37 1.24
N LEU A 95 -9.11 -5.23 1.95
CA LEU A 95 -10.51 -4.93 2.30
C LEU A 95 -10.64 -3.68 3.17
N VAL A 96 -9.76 -3.52 4.17
CA VAL A 96 -9.71 -2.30 4.99
C VAL A 96 -9.38 -1.08 4.15
N TYR A 97 -8.39 -1.18 3.26
CA TYR A 97 -8.04 -0.10 2.34
C TYR A 97 -9.23 0.32 1.48
N GLU A 98 -9.94 -0.63 0.87
CA GLU A 98 -11.14 -0.35 0.04
C GLU A 98 -12.27 0.28 0.86
N ALA A 99 -12.52 -0.20 2.09
CA ALA A 99 -13.53 0.37 2.98
C ALA A 99 -13.21 1.82 3.36
N LEU A 100 -11.97 2.08 3.79
CA LEU A 100 -11.51 3.43 4.12
C LEU A 100 -11.50 4.35 2.90
N ARG A 101 -11.11 3.83 1.73
CA ARG A 101 -11.11 4.59 0.47
C ARG A 101 -12.52 4.96 0.04
N SER A 102 -13.48 4.06 0.21
CA SER A 102 -14.89 4.31 -0.08
C SER A 102 -15.46 5.41 0.83
N LEU A 103 -15.19 5.35 2.13
CA LEU A 103 -15.58 6.39 3.09
C LEU A 103 -14.93 7.75 2.76
N TRP A 104 -13.65 7.72 2.41
CA TRP A 104 -12.91 8.91 2.01
C TRP A 104 -13.51 9.54 0.74
N PHE A 105 -13.83 8.74 -0.29
CA PHE A 105 -14.45 9.24 -1.51
C PHE A 105 -15.86 9.78 -1.27
N ALA A 106 -16.68 9.11 -0.45
CA ALA A 106 -17.99 9.62 -0.09
C ALA A 106 -17.90 11.00 0.58
N SER A 107 -16.92 11.16 1.49
CA SER A 107 -16.65 12.44 2.15
C SER A 107 -16.14 13.50 1.18
N PHE A 108 -15.26 13.10 0.25
CA PHE A 108 -14.73 13.96 -0.81
C PHE A 108 -15.84 14.48 -1.74
N PHE A 109 -16.74 13.61 -2.21
CA PHE A 109 -17.82 14.02 -3.10
C PHE A 109 -18.82 14.93 -2.41
N LYS A 110 -19.18 14.64 -1.15
CA LYS A 110 -19.99 15.55 -0.34
C LYS A 110 -19.35 16.93 -0.21
N TRP A 111 -18.04 16.98 0.06
CA TRP A 111 -17.32 18.24 0.12
C TRP A 111 -17.33 18.98 -1.23
N CYS A 112 -17.16 18.27 -2.35
CA CYS A 112 -17.27 18.86 -3.68
C CYS A 112 -18.68 19.44 -3.95
N GLU A 113 -19.76 18.79 -3.51
CA GLU A 113 -21.13 19.31 -3.63
C GLU A 113 -21.31 20.62 -2.84
N GLU A 114 -20.74 20.69 -1.64
CA GLU A 114 -20.85 21.85 -0.74
C GLU A 114 -19.97 23.05 -1.17
N ASN A 115 -19.01 22.85 -2.08
CA ASN A 115 -17.98 23.84 -2.43
C ASN A 115 -17.82 24.05 -3.95
N ASP A 116 -18.89 23.80 -4.74
CA ASP A 116 -18.92 23.90 -6.21
C ASP A 116 -17.82 23.10 -6.94
N GLY A 117 -17.26 22.08 -6.28
CA GLY A 117 -16.17 21.26 -6.77
C GLY A 117 -16.61 20.19 -7.76
N ILE A 118 -17.89 19.80 -7.77
CA ILE A 118 -18.42 18.82 -8.73
C ILE A 118 -18.45 19.41 -10.14
N ASP A 119 -18.86 20.67 -10.29
CA ASP A 119 -18.92 21.33 -11.60
C ASP A 119 -17.52 21.55 -12.21
N ALA A 120 -16.48 21.54 -11.37
CA ALA A 120 -15.08 21.58 -11.81
C ALA A 120 -14.57 20.23 -12.34
N ILE A 121 -15.28 19.12 -12.13
CA ILE A 121 -14.92 17.79 -12.64
C ILE A 121 -15.58 17.60 -14.02
N PRO A 122 -14.81 17.52 -15.12
CA PRO A 122 -15.37 17.34 -16.45
C PRO A 122 -16.14 16.02 -16.57
N LYS A 123 -17.22 16.02 -17.35
CA LYS A 123 -18.02 14.82 -17.64
C LYS A 123 -17.19 13.67 -18.20
N ASP A 124 -16.12 13.99 -18.93
CA ASP A 124 -15.21 13.02 -19.54
C ASP A 124 -14.53 12.12 -18.52
N VAL A 125 -14.29 12.60 -17.28
CA VAL A 125 -13.77 11.77 -16.18
C VAL A 125 -14.71 10.58 -15.93
N TRP A 126 -16.02 10.84 -15.84
CA TRP A 126 -17.03 9.82 -15.57
C TRP A 126 -17.21 8.86 -16.75
N VAL A 127 -17.12 9.37 -17.98
CA VAL A 127 -17.15 8.55 -19.19
C VAL A 127 -15.96 7.59 -19.23
N MET A 128 -14.75 8.08 -18.93
CA MET A 128 -13.55 7.24 -18.92
C MET A 128 -13.56 6.23 -17.78
N LEU A 129 -14.02 6.60 -16.58
CA LEU A 129 -14.21 5.65 -15.49
C LEU A 129 -15.20 4.53 -15.88
N SER A 130 -16.30 4.87 -16.53
CA SER A 130 -17.29 3.89 -17.01
C SER A 130 -16.69 2.95 -18.06
N LYS A 131 -15.86 3.48 -18.98
CA LYS A 131 -15.12 2.68 -19.96
C LYS A 131 -14.10 1.75 -19.29
N CYS A 132 -13.36 2.23 -18.29
CA CYS A 132 -12.45 1.40 -17.50
C CYS A 132 -13.19 0.25 -16.81
N GLN A 133 -14.33 0.55 -16.18
CA GLN A 133 -15.14 -0.47 -15.50
C GLN A 133 -15.66 -1.53 -16.47
N ALA A 134 -16.14 -1.13 -17.64
CA ALA A 134 -16.62 -2.06 -18.67
C ALA A 134 -15.52 -2.96 -19.24
N LYS A 135 -14.26 -2.51 -19.18
CA LYS A 135 -13.08 -3.20 -19.73
C LYS A 135 -12.15 -3.79 -18.66
N PHE A 136 -12.62 -3.97 -17.43
CA PHE A 136 -11.79 -4.36 -16.27
C PHE A 136 -11.08 -5.74 -16.37
N SER A 137 -11.10 -6.40 -17.52
CA SER A 137 -10.36 -7.65 -17.78
C SER A 137 -9.76 -7.72 -19.18
N ASP A 138 -9.69 -6.59 -19.89
CA ASP A 138 -9.20 -6.48 -21.26
C ASP A 138 -7.78 -5.88 -21.26
N GLU A 139 -6.76 -6.69 -21.55
CA GLU A 139 -5.35 -6.25 -21.62
C GLU A 139 -4.96 -5.65 -22.99
N SER A 140 -5.92 -5.34 -23.87
CA SER A 140 -5.63 -4.77 -25.19
C SER A 140 -4.95 -3.39 -25.12
N GLU A 141 -4.22 -3.02 -26.16
CA GLU A 141 -3.60 -1.68 -26.31
C GLU A 141 -4.64 -0.56 -26.13
N SER A 142 -5.89 -0.81 -26.56
CA SER A 142 -7.02 0.09 -26.38
C SER A 142 -7.37 0.37 -24.90
N TYR A 143 -7.14 -0.56 -23.99
CA TYR A 143 -7.36 -0.34 -22.55
C TYR A 143 -6.28 0.57 -21.94
N LYS A 144 -5.03 0.43 -22.38
CA LYS A 144 -3.94 1.33 -21.96
C LYS A 144 -4.21 2.78 -22.36
N ASP A 145 -4.75 3.00 -23.56
CA ASP A 145 -5.13 4.35 -24.02
C ASP A 145 -6.20 4.97 -23.11
N VAL A 146 -7.23 4.19 -22.74
CA VAL A 146 -8.27 4.64 -21.79
C VAL A 146 -7.67 4.96 -20.42
N LEU A 147 -6.76 4.13 -19.91
CA LEU A 147 -6.07 4.41 -18.64
C LEU A 147 -5.20 5.66 -18.70
N ASN A 148 -4.50 5.89 -19.81
CA ASN A 148 -3.67 7.09 -20.00
C ASN A 148 -4.55 8.34 -20.03
N GLU A 149 -5.64 8.33 -20.80
CA GLU A 149 -6.58 9.45 -20.86
C GLU A 149 -7.25 9.73 -19.51
N LEU A 150 -7.70 8.68 -18.81
CA LEU A 150 -8.23 8.80 -17.46
C LEU A 150 -7.19 9.37 -16.49
N THR A 151 -5.94 8.94 -16.58
CA THR A 151 -4.85 9.44 -15.73
C THR A 151 -4.62 10.93 -15.95
N ILE A 152 -4.63 11.39 -17.20
CA ILE A 152 -4.49 12.81 -17.55
C ILE A 152 -5.67 13.61 -16.98
N LEU A 153 -6.90 13.16 -17.23
CA LEU A 153 -8.11 13.82 -16.73
C LEU A 153 -8.15 13.87 -15.19
N TYR A 154 -7.83 12.76 -14.53
CA TYR A 154 -7.74 12.68 -13.08
C TYR A 154 -6.68 13.65 -12.54
N THR A 155 -5.46 13.62 -13.10
CA THR A 155 -4.36 14.46 -12.63
C THR A 155 -4.65 15.95 -12.83
N THR A 156 -5.34 16.30 -13.91
CA THR A 156 -5.62 17.70 -14.26
C THR A 156 -6.78 18.27 -13.44
N HIS A 157 -7.84 17.50 -13.22
CA HIS A 157 -9.10 18.03 -12.68
C HIS A 157 -9.45 17.51 -11.28
N VAL A 158 -9.19 16.23 -11.01
CA VAL A 158 -9.62 15.58 -9.76
C VAL A 158 -8.53 15.69 -8.69
N LEU A 159 -7.27 15.41 -9.04
CA LEU A 159 -6.15 15.42 -8.10
C LEU A 159 -6.01 16.75 -7.34
N PRO A 160 -6.10 17.95 -7.96
CA PRO A 160 -6.02 19.21 -7.22
C PRO A 160 -7.13 19.35 -6.16
N LEU A 161 -8.34 18.89 -6.46
CA LEU A 161 -9.46 18.89 -5.51
C LEU A 161 -9.19 17.92 -4.35
N THR A 162 -8.67 16.72 -4.64
CA THR A 162 -8.32 15.75 -3.59
C THR A 162 -7.22 16.24 -2.66
N VAL A 163 -6.24 16.99 -3.19
CA VAL A 163 -5.16 17.60 -2.40
C VAL A 163 -5.74 18.67 -1.47
N ARG A 164 -6.57 19.58 -1.99
CA ARG A 164 -7.25 20.60 -1.18
C ARG A 164 -8.12 19.99 -0.08
N PHE A 165 -8.89 18.95 -0.42
CA PHE A 165 -9.71 18.23 0.56
C PHE A 165 -8.85 17.59 1.67
N ARG A 166 -7.72 16.98 1.30
CA ARG A 166 -6.78 16.39 2.25
C ARG A 166 -6.19 17.44 3.21
N GLU A 167 -5.78 18.60 2.70
CA GLU A 167 -5.22 19.69 3.52
C GLU A 167 -6.23 20.21 4.57
N LEU A 168 -7.52 20.26 4.21
CA LEU A 168 -8.60 20.58 5.15
C LEU A 168 -8.77 19.52 6.25
N GLY A 169 -8.58 18.24 5.91
CA GLY A 169 -8.60 17.16 6.89
C GLY A 169 -7.42 17.20 7.87
N ILE A 170 -6.23 17.61 7.41
CA ILE A 170 -5.02 17.71 8.24
C ILE A 170 -5.07 18.93 9.17
N SER A 171 -5.58 20.07 8.69
CA SER A 171 -5.68 21.32 9.48
C SER A 171 -6.74 21.30 10.58
N ARG A 172 -7.59 20.27 10.63
CA ARG A 172 -8.61 20.08 11.68
C ARG A 172 -8.13 19.25 12.87
N VAL A 173 -6.87 18.81 12.91
CA VAL A 173 -6.30 18.26 14.15
C VAL A 173 -6.18 19.42 15.14
N PRO A 174 -6.93 19.43 16.26
CA PRO A 174 -6.72 20.45 17.29
C PRO A 174 -5.28 20.36 17.78
N ASP A 175 -4.63 21.50 18.01
CA ASP A 175 -3.34 21.51 18.70
C ASP A 175 -3.49 20.73 20.03
N ILE A 176 -2.84 19.56 20.11
CA ILE A 176 -2.68 18.78 21.35
C ILE A 176 -1.41 19.25 22.03
#